data_AF-A0A3B9SHK7-F1
#
_entry.id   AF-A0A3B9SHK7-F1
#
_cell.length_a   1.000
_cell.length_b   1.000
_cell.length_c   1.000
_cell.angle_alpha   90.00
_cell.angle_beta   90.00
_cell.angle_gamma   90.00
#
_symmetry.space_group_name_H-M   'P 1'
#
loop_
_entity.id
_entity.type
_entity.pdbx_description
1 polymer ?
#
loop_
_entity_poly.entity_id
_entity_poly.type
_entity_poly.pdbx_seq_one_letter_code
_entity_poly.pdbx_strand_id
1 'polypeptide(L)'
;MKTIRNIFAICDKLLGLFTTFIAAVILLFSGYVLYDNFYKSTAAFSSFDLQQYKPTLKETKLGFSDILALNPDTVAWLTIDGTNIDYPILQGRDDLEYINKDIYGKSSLTGSLYLRTENNADFSDNYNLIYGHHMENGAMFGDIGKYIDQSFFDAHRSGILMSPAQNYDIKIFAAMKTDAYNDLLYFEEINSSQKYNTVIEYIEKNSVIFKNDTPRDKIIAFSTCMDFQTNGRTMVFASLTPLTGVIAKAEDPTPIKRTATGHYTNSKGWAFLNLLCVICTLLTLLPFIFTGNKYYQFVYAAKMSKEEKNEIIAKDLRFFKYKIIAGTLTEILCLIFSVLLFVKTQYLKGQISVIDKYTVIMIAIFALTLLADIIFFRYRGKRPET
;
A
#
# COMPACT_ATOMS: atom_id res chain seq x y z
N MET A 1 16.65 -45.44 -30.48
CA MET A 1 15.52 -45.15 -29.56
C MET A 1 15.93 -44.95 -28.10
N LYS A 2 16.75 -45.82 -27.49
CA LYS A 2 17.13 -45.74 -26.06
C LYS A 2 17.89 -44.45 -25.69
N THR A 3 18.76 -43.97 -26.58
CA THR A 3 19.57 -42.75 -26.40
C THR A 3 18.72 -41.48 -26.45
N ILE A 4 17.82 -41.38 -27.44
CA ILE A 4 16.87 -40.27 -27.58
C ILE A 4 15.94 -40.20 -26.37
N ARG A 5 15.46 -41.36 -25.89
CA ARG A 5 14.65 -41.47 -24.68
C ARG A 5 15.35 -40.91 -23.43
N ASN A 6 16.64 -41.23 -23.27
CA ASN A 6 17.43 -40.74 -22.15
C ASN A 6 17.66 -39.23 -22.23
N ILE A 7 17.87 -38.68 -23.44
CA ILE A 7 18.03 -37.23 -23.65
C ILE A 7 16.74 -36.48 -23.26
N PHE A 8 15.58 -36.93 -23.74
CA PHE A 8 14.30 -36.32 -23.36
C PHE A 8 14.05 -36.37 -21.84
N ALA A 9 14.35 -37.52 -21.21
CA ALA A 9 14.19 -37.65 -19.75
C ALA A 9 15.15 -36.74 -18.96
N ILE A 10 16.35 -36.46 -19.48
CA ILE A 10 17.28 -35.51 -18.89
C ILE A 10 16.77 -34.08 -19.08
N CYS A 11 16.32 -33.73 -20.30
CA CYS A 11 15.76 -32.41 -20.58
C CYS A 11 14.54 -32.10 -19.70
N ASP A 12 13.62 -33.06 -19.51
CA ASP A 12 12.47 -32.88 -18.63
C ASP A 12 12.87 -32.67 -17.18
N LYS A 13 13.88 -33.41 -16.69
CA LYS A 13 14.40 -33.21 -15.34
C LYS A 13 15.04 -31.83 -15.16
N LEU A 14 15.80 -31.37 -16.17
CA LEU A 14 16.41 -30.05 -16.16
C LEU A 14 15.36 -28.94 -16.22
N LEU A 15 14.33 -29.10 -17.07
CA LEU A 15 13.23 -28.15 -17.17
C LEU A 15 12.44 -28.08 -15.85
N GLY A 16 12.11 -29.22 -15.26
CA GLY A 16 11.44 -29.27 -13.95
C GLY A 16 12.28 -28.62 -12.83
N LEU A 17 13.59 -28.85 -12.81
CA LEU A 17 14.50 -28.22 -11.86
C LEU A 17 14.53 -26.70 -12.03
N PHE A 18 14.61 -26.22 -13.27
CA PHE A 18 14.61 -24.80 -13.61
C PHE A 18 13.30 -24.11 -13.22
N THR A 19 12.15 -24.73 -13.53
CA THR A 19 10.83 -24.23 -13.12
C THR A 19 10.70 -24.16 -11.60
N THR A 20 11.17 -25.19 -10.89
CA THR A 20 11.16 -25.22 -9.41
C THR A 20 12.03 -24.13 -8.82
N PHE A 21 13.20 -23.87 -9.42
CA PHE A 21 14.10 -22.80 -9.00
C PHE A 21 13.46 -21.40 -9.17
N ILE A 22 12.87 -21.11 -10.33
CA ILE A 22 12.17 -19.83 -10.56
C ILE A 22 11.01 -19.64 -9.56
N ALA A 23 10.24 -20.70 -9.30
CA ALA A 23 9.16 -20.67 -8.33
C ALA A 23 9.66 -20.32 -6.91
N ALA A 24 10.78 -20.90 -6.48
CA ALA A 24 11.40 -20.60 -5.19
C ALA A 24 11.87 -19.14 -5.10
N VAL A 25 12.48 -18.60 -6.17
CA VAL A 25 12.92 -17.19 -6.21
C VAL A 25 11.72 -16.24 -6.09
N ILE A 26 10.64 -16.49 -6.83
CA ILE A 26 9.41 -15.68 -6.76
C ILE A 26 8.79 -15.74 -5.36
N LEU A 27 8.77 -16.91 -4.72
CA LEU A 27 8.25 -17.07 -3.36
C LEU A 27 9.07 -16.30 -2.33
N LEU A 28 10.41 -16.38 -2.40
CA LEU A 28 11.31 -15.62 -1.52
C LEU A 28 11.13 -14.11 -1.72
N PHE A 29 11.05 -13.64 -2.97
CA PHE A 29 10.79 -12.23 -3.28
C PHE A 29 9.44 -11.77 -2.75
N SER A 30 8.39 -12.58 -2.90
CA SER A 30 7.05 -12.28 -2.38
C SER A 30 7.04 -12.18 -0.85
N GLY A 31 7.75 -13.10 -0.17
CA GLY A 31 7.94 -13.07 1.28
C GLY A 31 8.69 -11.83 1.75
N TYR A 32 9.74 -11.43 1.02
CA TYR A 32 10.48 -10.20 1.28
C TYR A 32 9.60 -8.95 1.13
N VAL A 33 8.85 -8.83 0.04
CA VAL A 33 7.94 -7.68 -0.19
C VAL A 33 6.86 -7.61 0.91
N LEU A 34 6.36 -8.76 1.36
CA LEU A 34 5.38 -8.80 2.44
C LEU A 34 5.99 -8.35 3.78
N TYR A 35 7.20 -8.81 4.10
CA TYR A 35 7.94 -8.39 5.28
C TYR A 35 8.23 -6.88 5.27
N ASP A 36 8.71 -6.36 4.13
CA ASP A 36 9.02 -4.93 3.95
C ASP A 36 7.77 -4.07 4.13
N ASN A 37 6.64 -4.45 3.53
CA ASN A 37 5.37 -3.76 3.71
C ASN A 37 4.86 -3.81 5.16
N PHE A 38 5.01 -4.95 5.84
CA PHE A 38 4.61 -5.10 7.25
C PHE A 38 5.47 -4.23 8.18
N TYR A 39 6.79 -4.20 7.95
CA TYR A 39 7.72 -3.38 8.69
C TYR A 39 7.42 -1.88 8.51
N LYS A 40 7.25 -1.44 7.25
CA LYS A 40 6.89 -0.05 6.93
C LYS A 40 5.54 0.36 7.53
N SER A 41 4.53 -0.50 7.45
CA SER A 41 3.19 -0.20 7.97
C SER A 41 3.15 -0.08 9.50
N THR A 42 3.89 -0.96 10.20
CA THR A 42 3.93 -0.94 11.68
C THR A 42 4.75 0.23 12.20
N ALA A 43 5.84 0.61 11.53
CA ALA A 43 6.62 1.79 11.86
C ALA A 43 5.90 3.10 11.51
N ALA A 44 5.12 3.13 10.42
CA ALA A 44 4.41 4.33 9.96
C ALA A 44 3.33 4.85 10.92
N PHE A 45 2.66 3.96 11.66
CA PHE A 45 1.69 4.33 12.69
C PHE A 45 2.30 4.32 14.09
N SER A 46 3.51 4.90 14.23
CA SER A 46 4.11 5.20 15.53
C SER A 46 3.17 6.04 16.44
N SER A 47 2.12 6.64 15.87
CA SER A 47 1.05 7.35 16.57
C SER A 47 0.32 6.57 17.66
N PHE A 48 0.22 5.23 17.60
CA PHE A 48 -0.51 4.48 18.64
C PHE A 48 0.15 4.55 20.01
N ASP A 49 1.47 4.43 20.06
CA ASP A 49 2.22 4.58 21.29
C ASP A 49 2.30 6.05 21.71
N LEU A 50 2.21 6.98 20.75
CA LEU A 50 2.26 8.41 21.04
C LEU A 50 0.95 8.99 21.58
N GLN A 51 -0.20 8.35 21.34
CA GLN A 51 -1.49 8.85 21.85
C GLN A 51 -1.51 9.00 23.37
N GLN A 52 -0.72 8.22 24.11
CA GLN A 52 -0.62 8.36 25.56
C GLN A 52 -0.03 9.72 25.99
N TYR A 53 0.73 10.36 25.11
CA TYR A 53 1.35 11.68 25.31
C TYR A 53 0.54 12.82 24.69
N LYS A 54 -0.66 12.55 24.17
CA LYS A 54 -1.50 13.58 23.54
C LYS A 54 -1.96 14.58 24.61
N PRO A 55 -1.68 15.88 24.46
CA PRO A 55 -2.13 16.90 25.40
C PRO A 55 -3.66 17.02 25.34
N THR A 56 -4.25 17.39 26.48
CA THR A 56 -5.70 17.63 26.56
C THR A 56 -5.97 19.12 26.66
N LEU A 57 -7.11 19.57 26.10
CA LEU A 57 -7.53 20.99 26.11
C LEU A 57 -7.74 21.58 27.52
N LYS A 58 -7.72 20.75 28.58
CA LYS A 58 -7.85 21.19 29.96
C LYS A 58 -6.54 21.64 30.59
N GLU A 59 -5.39 21.25 30.03
CA GLU A 59 -4.08 21.47 30.63
C GLU A 59 -3.16 22.21 29.67
N THR A 60 -2.95 23.50 29.89
CA THR A 60 -2.12 24.32 28.99
C THR A 60 -0.61 24.18 29.22
N LYS A 61 -0.15 23.57 30.32
CA LYS A 61 1.28 23.29 30.57
C LYS A 61 1.60 21.87 31.03
N LEU A 62 0.74 21.24 31.85
CA LEU A 62 0.95 19.87 32.32
C LEU A 62 0.85 18.84 31.18
N GLY A 63 -0.11 19.02 30.27
CA GLY A 63 -0.34 18.07 29.17
C GLY A 63 0.79 17.95 28.15
N PHE A 64 1.71 18.93 28.07
CA PHE A 64 2.88 18.87 27.18
C PHE A 64 4.16 18.39 27.89
N SER A 65 4.17 18.29 29.21
CA SER A 65 5.40 17.98 29.95
C SER A 65 5.98 16.61 29.62
N ASP A 66 5.12 15.58 29.50
CA ASP A 66 5.55 14.21 29.19
C ASP A 66 6.10 14.10 27.76
N ILE A 67 5.48 14.77 26.79
CA ILE A 67 5.96 14.74 25.40
C ILE A 67 7.22 15.56 25.18
N LEU A 68 7.37 16.68 25.91
CA LEU A 68 8.61 17.46 25.91
C LEU A 68 9.75 16.70 26.61
N ALA A 69 9.44 15.90 27.63
CA ALA A 69 10.41 15.00 28.25
C ALA A 69 10.83 13.87 27.30
N LEU A 70 9.92 13.43 26.43
CA LEU A 70 10.24 12.47 25.38
C LEU A 70 11.14 13.06 24.30
N ASN A 71 10.78 14.25 23.80
CA ASN A 71 11.60 15.01 22.87
C ASN A 71 11.40 16.52 23.05
N PRO A 72 12.45 17.27 23.45
CA PRO A 72 12.37 18.70 23.68
C PRO A 72 12.10 19.52 22.40
N ASP A 73 12.31 18.94 21.22
CA ASP A 73 12.06 19.59 19.93
C ASP A 73 10.56 19.59 19.56
N THR A 74 9.69 19.05 20.42
CA THR A 74 8.23 19.06 20.21
C THR A 74 7.67 20.46 20.40
N VAL A 75 7.07 21.03 19.35
CA VAL A 75 6.53 22.40 19.37
C VAL A 75 5.01 22.44 19.45
N ALA A 76 4.32 21.40 18.97
CA ALA A 76 2.87 21.33 18.99
C ALA A 76 2.35 19.89 18.82
N TRP A 77 1.03 19.76 18.91
CA TRP A 77 0.28 18.56 18.55
C TRP A 77 -0.83 18.94 17.57
N LEU A 78 -0.90 18.25 16.44
CA LEU A 78 -1.86 18.51 15.36
C LEU A 78 -2.87 17.39 15.27
N THR A 79 -4.16 17.74 15.30
CA THR A 79 -5.28 16.85 14.99
C THR A 79 -6.10 17.44 13.85
N ILE A 80 -6.42 16.67 12.81
CA ILE A 80 -7.39 17.04 11.77
C ILE A 80 -8.55 16.04 11.77
N ASP A 81 -9.78 16.55 11.91
CA ASP A 81 -10.96 15.74 12.17
C ASP A 81 -11.35 14.86 10.98
N GLY A 82 -11.65 13.59 11.27
CA GLY A 82 -12.01 12.59 10.25
C GLY A 82 -10.84 12.17 9.35
N THR A 83 -9.62 12.52 9.71
CA THR A 83 -8.38 12.02 9.10
C THR A 83 -7.56 11.19 10.09
N ASN A 84 -6.45 10.63 9.63
CA ASN A 84 -5.46 9.95 10.45
C ASN A 84 -4.38 10.87 11.00
N ILE A 85 -4.47 12.17 10.72
CA ILE A 85 -3.54 13.19 11.19
C ILE A 85 -3.86 13.46 12.65
N ASP A 86 -3.09 12.83 13.53
CA ASP A 86 -3.11 13.09 14.96
C ASP A 86 -1.72 12.83 15.57
N TYR A 87 -0.81 13.77 15.37
CA TYR A 87 0.63 13.60 15.59
C TYR A 87 1.26 14.81 16.29
N PRO A 88 2.37 14.60 17.03
CA PRO A 88 3.23 15.69 17.45
C PRO A 88 3.91 16.35 16.25
N ILE A 89 4.15 17.64 16.37
CA ILE A 89 4.96 18.44 15.44
C ILE A 89 6.27 18.76 16.14
N LEU A 90 7.37 18.48 15.45
CA LEU A 90 8.71 18.80 15.91
C LEU A 90 9.29 19.98 15.14
N GLN A 91 10.36 20.58 15.66
CA GLN A 91 11.15 21.56 14.93
C GLN A 91 12.63 21.23 15.11
N GLY A 92 13.30 20.94 14.01
CA GLY A 92 14.72 20.62 14.02
C GLY A 92 15.60 21.85 13.90
N ARG A 93 16.90 21.63 13.85
CA ARG A 93 17.90 22.66 13.54
C ARG A 93 17.86 23.12 12.07
N ASP A 94 17.25 22.30 11.21
CA ASP A 94 17.08 22.49 9.77
C ASP A 94 15.83 21.73 9.28
N ASP A 95 15.35 22.05 8.07
CA ASP A 95 14.16 21.44 7.45
C ASP A 95 14.39 19.98 6.98
N LEU A 96 15.55 19.39 7.28
CA LEU A 96 15.93 18.02 6.91
C LEU A 96 16.05 17.10 8.12
N GLU A 97 16.21 17.63 9.34
CA GLU A 97 16.49 16.81 10.52
C GLU A 97 15.37 15.78 10.79
N TYR A 98 14.11 16.20 10.68
CA TYR A 98 12.94 15.37 10.97
C TYR A 98 12.32 14.69 9.76
N ILE A 99 12.95 14.78 8.58
CA ILE A 99 12.48 14.09 7.38
C ILE A 99 12.58 12.56 7.53
N ASN A 100 13.65 12.06 8.16
CA ASN A 100 13.90 10.62 8.33
C ASN A 100 14.20 10.26 9.80
N LYS A 101 13.66 11.05 10.73
CA LYS A 101 13.86 10.92 12.17
C LYS A 101 12.51 10.93 12.87
N ASP A 102 12.27 9.94 13.73
CA ASP A 102 11.06 9.88 14.56
C ASP A 102 11.20 10.77 15.81
N ILE A 103 10.11 10.89 16.58
CA ILE A 103 10.09 11.63 17.84
C ILE A 103 11.09 11.07 18.88
N TYR A 104 11.46 9.80 18.82
CA TYR A 104 12.46 9.21 19.71
C TYR A 104 13.90 9.56 19.30
N GLY A 105 14.07 10.33 18.22
CA GLY A 105 15.34 10.72 17.65
C GLY A 105 16.03 9.62 16.85
N LYS A 106 15.32 8.55 16.50
CA LYS A 106 15.84 7.40 15.75
C LYS A 106 15.51 7.54 14.27
N SER A 107 16.29 6.88 13.42
CA SER A 107 16.02 6.86 11.98
C SER A 107 14.69 6.16 11.70
N SER A 108 13.81 6.83 10.96
CA SER A 108 12.50 6.33 10.57
C SER A 108 12.19 6.69 9.12
N LEU A 109 11.66 5.72 8.35
CA LEU A 109 11.25 5.93 6.96
C LEU A 109 10.06 6.89 6.84
N THR A 110 9.28 7.04 7.91
CA THR A 110 8.11 7.93 7.91
C THR A 110 8.41 9.30 8.49
N GLY A 111 9.61 9.49 9.05
CA GLY A 111 10.01 10.71 9.72
C GLY A 111 9.03 11.13 10.82
N SER A 112 8.89 12.44 10.96
CA SER A 112 7.92 13.09 11.84
C SER A 112 7.15 14.18 11.08
N LEU A 113 6.09 14.75 11.67
CA LEU A 113 5.59 16.04 11.21
C LEU A 113 6.50 17.12 11.78
N TYR A 114 6.90 18.08 10.96
CA TYR A 114 7.82 19.12 11.43
C TYR A 114 7.51 20.50 10.87
N LEU A 115 7.68 21.51 11.71
CA LEU A 115 7.52 22.92 11.39
C LEU A 115 8.77 23.42 10.66
N ARG A 116 8.60 24.29 9.66
CA ARG A 116 9.70 25.00 9.00
C ARG A 116 10.57 25.69 10.05
N THR A 117 11.88 25.54 9.93
CA THR A 117 12.88 26.00 10.92
C THR A 117 12.84 27.51 11.11
N GLU A 118 12.50 28.25 10.06
CA GLU A 118 12.38 29.72 10.09
C GLU A 118 11.09 30.20 10.76
N ASN A 119 10.10 29.32 10.96
CA ASN A 119 8.89 29.68 11.70
C ASN A 119 9.14 29.71 13.20
N ASN A 120 8.44 30.60 13.90
CA ASN A 120 8.45 30.65 15.36
C ASN A 120 7.72 29.43 15.94
N ALA A 121 8.37 28.71 16.86
CA ALA A 121 7.86 27.50 17.51
C ALA A 121 6.53 27.67 18.24
N ASP A 122 6.17 28.90 18.61
CA ASP A 122 4.90 29.25 19.27
C ASP A 122 3.75 29.55 18.28
N PHE A 123 4.00 29.36 16.98
CA PHE A 123 3.07 29.64 15.89
C PHE A 123 2.63 31.11 15.84
N SER A 124 3.47 32.04 16.29
CA SER A 124 3.17 33.48 16.27
C SER A 124 3.12 34.07 14.86
N ASP A 125 3.82 33.45 13.89
CA ASP A 125 3.84 33.89 12.50
C ASP A 125 2.46 33.88 11.84
N ASN A 126 2.27 34.77 10.86
CA ASN A 126 1.05 34.79 10.04
C ASN A 126 0.97 33.60 9.07
N TYR A 127 2.12 33.05 8.67
CA TYR A 127 2.21 31.87 7.79
C TYR A 127 3.09 30.81 8.44
N ASN A 128 2.50 29.67 8.80
CA ASN A 128 3.21 28.55 9.43
C ASN A 128 3.21 27.37 8.45
N LEU A 129 4.38 26.83 8.12
CA LEU A 129 4.49 25.71 7.18
C LEU A 129 4.91 24.43 7.91
N ILE A 130 4.09 23.40 7.82
CA ILE A 130 4.39 22.07 8.33
C ILE A 130 4.62 21.11 7.17
N TYR A 131 5.66 20.32 7.29
CA TYR A 131 6.00 19.24 6.40
C TYR A 131 5.64 17.88 6.99
N GLY A 132 5.32 16.94 6.13
CA GLY A 132 5.13 15.55 6.50
C GLY A 132 5.17 14.63 5.29
N HIS A 133 5.65 13.41 5.49
CA HIS A 133 5.66 12.41 4.42
C HIS A 133 4.27 12.01 3.99
N HIS A 134 4.12 11.75 2.69
CA HIS A 134 2.92 11.16 2.14
C HIS A 134 3.06 9.64 2.21
N MET A 135 2.36 9.03 3.15
CA MET A 135 2.35 7.57 3.28
C MET A 135 1.09 7.02 2.62
N GLU A 136 1.23 6.06 1.71
CA GLU A 136 0.09 5.46 0.99
C GLU A 136 -0.96 4.82 1.91
N ASN A 137 -0.56 4.40 3.12
CA ASN A 137 -1.46 3.85 4.12
C ASN A 137 -2.24 4.93 4.91
N GLY A 138 -2.07 6.21 4.59
CA GLY A 138 -2.72 7.34 5.27
C GLY A 138 -2.00 7.84 6.53
N ALA A 139 -0.87 7.25 6.91
CA ALA A 139 -0.05 7.76 8.02
C ALA A 139 0.59 9.11 7.68
N MET A 140 1.05 9.83 8.72
CA MET A 140 1.66 11.16 8.57
C MET A 140 0.73 12.10 7.79
N PHE A 141 1.18 12.65 6.64
CA PHE A 141 0.36 13.48 5.75
C PHE A 141 -0.23 12.71 4.56
N GLY A 142 -0.28 11.37 4.61
CA GLY A 142 -0.91 10.55 3.57
C GLY A 142 -2.35 10.92 3.25
N ASP A 143 -3.10 11.45 4.23
CA ASP A 143 -4.48 11.92 4.02
C ASP A 143 -4.56 13.33 3.38
N ILE A 144 -3.48 14.12 3.38
CA ILE A 144 -3.46 15.46 2.77
C ILE A 144 -3.79 15.40 1.27
N GLY A 145 -3.33 14.36 0.57
CA GLY A 145 -3.65 14.12 -0.84
C GLY A 145 -5.15 14.01 -1.14
N LYS A 146 -5.97 13.57 -0.17
CA LYS A 146 -7.42 13.37 -0.34
C LYS A 146 -8.19 14.69 -0.44
N TYR A 147 -7.62 15.80 0.06
CA TYR A 147 -8.25 17.13 0.02
C TYR A 147 -8.38 17.73 -1.38
N ILE A 148 -7.79 17.10 -2.40
CA ILE A 148 -8.03 17.46 -3.81
C ILE A 148 -9.43 17.00 -4.26
N ASP A 149 -10.04 16.03 -3.59
CA ASP A 149 -11.43 15.64 -3.82
C ASP A 149 -12.40 16.58 -3.09
N GLN A 150 -13.40 17.11 -3.82
CA GLN A 150 -14.35 18.07 -3.30
C GLN A 150 -15.20 17.52 -2.15
N SER A 151 -15.60 16.24 -2.22
CA SER A 151 -16.48 15.63 -1.22
C SER A 151 -15.73 15.39 0.08
N PHE A 152 -14.49 14.89 -0.02
CA PHE A 152 -13.60 14.74 1.14
C PHE A 152 -13.28 16.10 1.77
N PHE A 153 -12.95 17.10 0.94
CA PHE A 153 -12.68 18.45 1.41
C PHE A 153 -13.86 19.02 2.20
N ASP A 154 -15.08 18.97 1.66
CA ASP A 154 -16.26 19.57 2.31
C ASP A 154 -16.62 18.85 3.62
N ALA A 155 -16.34 17.55 3.73
CA ALA A 155 -16.64 16.76 4.93
C ALA A 155 -15.61 16.93 6.07
N HIS A 156 -14.36 17.29 5.77
CA HIS A 156 -13.23 17.21 6.71
C HIS A 156 -12.48 18.53 6.86
N ARG A 157 -13.15 19.62 7.27
CA ARG A 157 -12.55 20.96 7.30
C ARG A 157 -12.02 21.42 8.66
N SER A 158 -12.29 20.69 9.73
CA SER A 158 -11.96 21.10 11.10
C SER A 158 -10.76 20.35 11.67
N GLY A 159 -10.14 20.95 12.67
CA GLY A 159 -9.07 20.33 13.44
C GLY A 159 -8.62 21.24 14.58
N ILE A 160 -7.61 20.80 15.32
CA ILE A 160 -7.06 21.52 16.46
C ILE A 160 -5.52 21.44 16.39
N LEU A 161 -4.87 22.58 16.62
CA LEU A 161 -3.44 22.66 16.91
C LEU A 161 -3.28 23.02 18.39
N MET A 162 -2.69 22.13 19.18
CA MET A 162 -2.32 22.43 20.56
C MET A 162 -0.84 22.77 20.60
N SER A 163 -0.45 23.81 21.34
CA SER A 163 0.96 24.13 21.59
C SER A 163 1.14 24.49 23.07
N PRO A 164 2.37 24.46 23.60
CA PRO A 164 2.64 24.92 24.97
C PRO A 164 2.27 26.39 25.22
N ALA A 165 2.18 27.21 24.16
CA ALA A 165 1.87 28.63 24.25
C ALA A 165 0.36 28.92 24.10
N GLN A 166 -0.26 28.38 23.05
CA GLN A 166 -1.65 28.68 22.68
C GLN A 166 -2.26 27.52 21.88
N ASN A 167 -3.53 27.22 22.14
CA ASN A 167 -4.30 26.28 21.33
C ASN A 167 -5.07 27.02 20.23
N TYR A 168 -5.20 26.43 19.05
CA TYR A 168 -5.86 27.01 17.90
C TYR A 168 -6.89 26.05 17.32
N ASP A 169 -8.05 26.58 16.95
CA ASP A 169 -8.96 25.90 16.02
C ASP A 169 -8.40 26.03 14.61
N ILE A 170 -8.46 24.93 13.86
CA ILE A 170 -8.10 24.85 12.46
C ILE A 170 -9.37 24.82 11.63
N LYS A 171 -9.45 25.70 10.62
CA LYS A 171 -10.47 25.62 9.56
C LYS A 171 -9.83 25.63 8.18
N ILE A 172 -9.87 24.49 7.50
CA ILE A 172 -9.34 24.29 6.15
C ILE A 172 -10.17 25.08 5.15
N PHE A 173 -9.48 25.85 4.30
CA PHE A 173 -10.11 26.72 3.32
C PHE A 173 -9.59 26.52 1.89
N ALA A 174 -8.43 25.89 1.69
CA ALA A 174 -7.92 25.65 0.34
C ALA A 174 -7.08 24.37 0.22
N ALA A 175 -7.06 23.79 -0.99
CA ALA A 175 -6.22 22.67 -1.36
C ALA A 175 -5.62 22.90 -2.77
N MET A 176 -4.33 22.63 -2.91
CA MET A 176 -3.53 22.98 -4.09
C MET A 176 -2.61 21.82 -4.49
N LYS A 177 -2.38 21.69 -5.80
CA LYS A 177 -1.24 20.95 -6.34
C LYS A 177 -0.18 21.96 -6.77
N THR A 178 1.05 21.77 -6.31
CA THR A 178 2.18 22.63 -6.64
C THR A 178 3.44 21.78 -6.83
N ASP A 179 4.59 22.41 -7.02
CA ASP A 179 5.88 21.75 -7.05
C ASP A 179 6.76 22.20 -5.87
N ALA A 180 7.80 21.42 -5.60
CA ALA A 180 8.75 21.66 -4.51
C ALA A 180 9.64 22.90 -4.71
N TYR A 181 9.58 23.57 -5.87
CA TYR A 181 10.37 24.76 -6.21
C TYR A 181 9.52 26.04 -6.19
N ASN A 182 8.34 25.99 -5.58
CA ASN A 182 7.50 27.18 -5.43
C ASN A 182 8.09 28.13 -4.38
N ASP A 183 8.94 29.06 -4.83
CA ASP A 183 9.66 30.01 -3.97
C ASP A 183 8.73 30.78 -3.02
N LEU A 184 7.57 31.22 -3.52
CA LEU A 184 6.62 31.99 -2.72
C LEU A 184 6.07 31.21 -1.52
N LEU A 185 5.87 29.89 -1.66
CA LEU A 185 5.25 29.05 -0.62
C LEU A 185 6.27 28.40 0.33
N TYR A 186 7.51 28.17 -0.12
CA TYR A 186 8.53 27.41 0.62
C TYR A 186 9.75 28.21 1.06
N PHE A 187 10.15 29.24 0.33
CA PHE A 187 11.45 29.91 0.54
C PHE A 187 11.32 31.37 0.91
N GLU A 188 10.24 32.05 0.51
CA GLU A 188 10.04 33.44 0.91
C GLU A 188 9.72 33.59 2.40
N GLU A 189 10.36 34.57 3.02
CA GLU A 189 10.05 35.05 4.36
C GLU A 189 8.84 36.00 4.30
N ILE A 190 7.74 35.60 4.95
CA ILE A 190 6.43 36.26 4.85
C ILE A 190 6.23 37.17 6.07
N ASN A 191 7.10 38.17 6.20
CA ASN A 191 7.14 39.05 7.37
C ASN A 191 6.39 40.38 7.20
N SER A 192 5.91 40.67 5.98
CA SER A 192 5.17 41.89 5.69
C SER A 192 3.73 41.58 5.27
N SER A 193 2.80 42.46 5.62
CA SER A 193 1.40 42.34 5.21
C SER A 193 1.23 42.31 3.69
N GLN A 194 2.11 42.99 2.94
CA GLN A 194 2.11 42.95 1.48
C GLN A 194 2.42 41.55 0.94
N LYS A 195 3.51 40.93 1.42
CA LYS A 195 3.88 39.56 1.01
C LYS A 195 2.82 38.56 1.42
N TYR A 196 2.28 38.71 2.62
CA TYR A 196 1.19 37.87 3.11
C TYR A 196 -0.02 37.91 2.18
N ASN A 197 -0.45 39.11 1.78
CA ASN A 197 -1.54 39.26 0.81
C ASN A 197 -1.21 38.63 -0.55
N THR A 198 0.02 38.77 -1.03
CA THR A 198 0.47 38.10 -2.26
C THR A 198 0.35 36.57 -2.16
N VAL A 199 0.68 35.98 -1.01
CA VAL A 199 0.49 34.55 -0.76
C VAL A 199 -0.99 34.17 -0.78
N ILE A 200 -1.86 34.94 -0.13
CA ILE A 200 -3.31 34.68 -0.14
C ILE A 200 -3.89 34.75 -1.56
N GLU A 201 -3.55 35.78 -2.33
CA GLU A 201 -3.97 35.93 -3.72
C GLU A 201 -3.45 34.77 -4.58
N TYR A 202 -2.21 34.33 -4.35
CA TYR A 202 -1.64 33.17 -5.02
C TYR A 202 -2.41 31.89 -4.69
N ILE A 203 -2.76 31.67 -3.41
CA ILE A 203 -3.55 30.52 -2.97
C ILE A 203 -4.92 30.55 -3.63
N GLU A 204 -5.62 31.68 -3.60
CA GLU A 204 -6.95 31.82 -4.20
C GLU A 204 -6.94 31.50 -5.70
N LYS A 205 -5.94 32.01 -6.43
CA LYS A 205 -5.84 31.84 -7.88
C LYS A 205 -5.44 30.43 -8.32
N ASN A 206 -4.59 29.75 -7.55
CA ASN A 206 -3.96 28.49 -7.98
C ASN A 206 -4.49 27.24 -7.26
N SER A 207 -5.38 27.40 -6.28
CA SER A 207 -5.96 26.25 -5.58
C SER A 207 -6.91 25.46 -6.46
N VAL A 208 -6.90 24.13 -6.32
CA VAL A 208 -7.88 23.25 -6.93
C VAL A 208 -9.25 23.45 -6.27
N ILE A 209 -9.25 23.63 -4.96
CA ILE A 209 -10.44 23.91 -4.15
C ILE A 209 -10.12 25.11 -3.26
N PHE A 210 -11.02 26.09 -3.22
CA PHE A 210 -10.91 27.27 -2.36
C PHE A 210 -12.29 27.65 -1.80
N LYS A 211 -12.35 28.01 -0.52
CA LYS A 211 -13.55 28.50 0.17
C LYS A 211 -13.27 29.86 0.79
N ASN A 212 -14.15 30.82 0.50
CA ASN A 212 -14.01 32.20 0.98
C ASN A 212 -14.73 32.47 2.33
N ASP A 213 -15.12 31.42 3.04
CA ASP A 213 -15.99 31.46 4.23
C ASP A 213 -15.21 31.42 5.56
N THR A 214 -13.91 31.72 5.51
CA THR A 214 -12.99 31.51 6.63
C THR A 214 -12.06 32.72 6.80
N PRO A 215 -11.87 33.25 8.02
CA PRO A 215 -10.89 34.30 8.28
C PRO A 215 -9.48 33.83 7.91
N ARG A 216 -8.62 34.73 7.41
CA ARG A 216 -7.26 34.40 6.98
C ARG A 216 -6.25 35.35 7.61
N ASP A 217 -6.45 35.68 8.88
CA ASP A 217 -5.53 36.56 9.63
C ASP A 217 -4.20 35.85 9.93
N LYS A 218 -4.31 34.55 10.23
CA LYS A 218 -3.18 33.63 10.40
C LYS A 218 -3.49 32.32 9.70
N ILE A 219 -2.55 31.81 8.92
CA ILE A 219 -2.71 30.55 8.20
C ILE A 219 -1.61 29.55 8.55
N ILE A 220 -1.99 28.28 8.43
CA ILE A 220 -1.11 27.13 8.48
C ILE A 220 -1.23 26.36 7.17
N ALA A 221 -0.09 25.94 6.65
CA ALA A 221 0.05 25.18 5.42
C ALA A 221 0.61 23.79 5.74
N PHE A 222 -0.03 22.76 5.20
CA PHE A 222 0.43 21.38 5.29
C PHE A 222 0.97 20.96 3.92
N SER A 223 2.27 20.66 3.83
CA SER A 223 2.92 20.24 2.59
C SER A 223 3.32 18.77 2.63
N THR A 224 2.98 18.05 1.56
CA THR A 224 3.40 16.67 1.36
C THR A 224 3.71 16.33 -0.10
N CYS A 225 4.44 15.24 -0.32
CA CYS A 225 4.77 14.72 -1.65
C CYS A 225 3.53 14.20 -2.40
N MET A 226 3.49 14.35 -3.72
CA MET A 226 2.47 13.74 -4.56
C MET A 226 2.97 12.39 -5.10
N ASP A 227 2.16 11.33 -4.95
CA ASP A 227 2.51 9.93 -5.28
C ASP A 227 3.19 9.70 -6.65
N PHE A 228 2.83 10.46 -7.68
CA PHE A 228 3.18 10.14 -9.08
C PHE A 228 4.15 11.12 -9.74
N GLN A 229 4.61 12.15 -9.04
CA GLN A 229 5.48 13.19 -9.61
C GLN A 229 6.71 13.39 -8.74
N THR A 230 7.91 13.34 -9.34
CA THR A 230 9.19 13.45 -8.64
C THR A 230 9.28 14.69 -7.75
N ASN A 231 8.70 15.80 -8.21
CA ASN A 231 8.71 17.09 -7.49
C ASN A 231 7.30 17.60 -7.15
N GLY A 232 6.26 16.82 -7.43
CA GLY A 232 4.88 17.24 -7.17
C GLY A 232 4.61 17.31 -5.68
N ARG A 233 3.86 18.32 -5.27
CA ARG A 233 3.44 18.54 -3.89
C ARG A 233 1.94 18.78 -3.83
N THR A 234 1.34 18.28 -2.76
CA THR A 234 -0.01 18.69 -2.37
C THR A 234 0.09 19.56 -1.14
N MET A 235 -0.55 20.72 -1.20
CA MET A 235 -0.62 21.66 -0.09
C MET A 235 -2.07 21.90 0.31
N VAL A 236 -2.34 21.85 1.62
CA VAL A 236 -3.63 22.21 2.20
C VAL A 236 -3.42 23.41 3.11
N PHE A 237 -4.27 24.42 2.96
CA PHE A 237 -4.19 25.66 3.73
C PHE A 237 -5.40 25.78 4.65
N ALA A 238 -5.12 26.18 5.88
CA ALA A 238 -6.11 26.36 6.91
C ALA A 238 -5.88 27.63 7.71
N SER A 239 -6.97 28.16 8.27
CA SER A 239 -6.94 29.28 9.19
C SER A 239 -6.66 28.80 10.60
N LEU A 240 -5.86 29.56 11.35
CA LEU A 240 -5.63 29.37 12.78
C LEU A 240 -6.38 30.44 13.58
N THR A 241 -7.39 30.01 14.34
CA THR A 241 -8.13 30.90 15.25
C THR A 241 -7.79 30.56 16.69
N PRO A 242 -7.26 31.50 17.50
CA PRO A 242 -6.93 31.23 18.90
C PRO A 242 -8.16 30.78 19.69
N LEU A 243 -8.05 29.65 20.36
CA LEU A 243 -9.06 29.17 21.31
C LEU A 243 -9.01 30.02 22.58
N THR A 244 -10.10 30.75 22.85
CA THR A 244 -10.23 31.61 24.03
C THR A 244 -11.21 30.99 25.03
N GLY A 245 -10.69 30.55 26.20
CA GLY A 245 -11.49 30.05 27.33
C GLY A 245 -11.32 28.56 27.65
N VAL A 246 -11.83 28.14 28.83
CA VAL A 246 -11.95 26.73 29.22
C VAL A 246 -13.03 26.10 28.34
N ILE A 247 -12.63 25.32 27.35
CA ILE A 247 -13.56 24.66 26.44
C ILE A 247 -14.38 23.66 27.26
N ALA A 248 -15.67 23.99 27.43
CA ALA A 248 -16.64 23.07 27.97
C ALA A 248 -16.70 21.86 27.05
N LYS A 249 -16.10 20.76 27.52
CA LYS A 249 -16.29 19.38 27.09
C LYS A 249 -16.69 19.29 25.61
N ALA A 250 -15.70 19.33 24.71
CA ALA A 250 -15.82 18.45 23.55
C ALA A 250 -16.14 17.08 24.15
N GLU A 251 -17.29 16.49 23.79
CA GLU A 251 -17.58 15.10 24.14
C GLU A 251 -16.29 14.34 23.91
N ASP A 252 -15.79 13.71 24.98
CA ASP A 252 -14.56 12.92 24.96
C ASP A 252 -14.64 12.09 23.69
N PRO A 253 -13.90 12.45 22.62
CA PRO A 253 -14.26 12.04 21.27
C PRO A 253 -14.19 10.54 21.35
N THR A 254 -15.37 9.87 21.30
CA THR A 254 -15.52 8.44 21.60
C THR A 254 -14.29 7.79 21.06
N PRO A 255 -13.38 7.27 21.92
CA PRO A 255 -11.99 7.06 21.56
C PRO A 255 -12.07 6.38 20.23
N ILE A 256 -11.70 7.12 19.16
CA ILE A 256 -11.84 6.57 17.83
C ILE A 256 -11.04 5.31 18.01
N LYS A 257 -11.69 4.13 17.88
CA LYS A 257 -10.96 2.89 17.72
C LYS A 257 -10.30 3.10 16.38
N ARG A 258 -9.21 3.86 16.42
CA ARG A 258 -8.22 3.95 15.39
C ARG A 258 -7.68 2.54 15.47
N THR A 259 -8.31 1.67 14.73
CA THR A 259 -7.56 0.67 14.02
C THR A 259 -6.68 1.48 13.10
N ALA A 260 -5.36 1.31 13.18
CA ALA A 260 -4.44 1.81 12.18
C ALA A 260 -5.13 1.67 10.82
N THR A 261 -5.41 2.79 10.18
CA THR A 261 -6.08 2.86 8.87
C THR A 261 -5.13 2.49 7.75
N GLY A 262 -3.93 2.01 8.10
CA GLY A 262 -3.34 0.82 7.51
C GLY A 262 -4.12 -0.46 7.83
N HIS A 263 -5.46 -0.42 7.88
CA HIS A 263 -6.27 -1.59 7.70
C HIS A 263 -5.92 -2.00 6.26
N TYR A 264 -5.12 -3.03 5.99
CA TYR A 264 -5.25 -4.32 6.64
C TYR A 264 -6.70 -4.60 7.08
N THR A 265 -7.64 -4.27 6.18
CA THR A 265 -9.01 -4.74 6.18
C THR A 265 -8.92 -6.26 6.18
N ASN A 266 -8.98 -6.88 7.36
CA ASN A 266 -8.97 -8.35 7.46
C ASN A 266 -7.79 -9.04 6.74
N SER A 267 -6.65 -8.36 6.60
CA SER A 267 -5.63 -8.69 5.59
C SER A 267 -4.58 -9.71 6.00
N LYS A 268 -4.53 -10.13 7.27
CA LYS A 268 -3.74 -11.32 7.58
C LYS A 268 -4.23 -12.48 6.72
N GLY A 269 -5.55 -12.54 6.47
CA GLY A 269 -6.17 -13.42 5.50
C GLY A 269 -5.80 -13.09 4.05
N TRP A 270 -5.89 -11.82 3.63
CA TRP A 270 -5.69 -11.44 2.22
C TRP A 270 -4.24 -11.41 1.75
N ALA A 271 -3.28 -11.03 2.59
CA ALA A 271 -1.86 -11.18 2.31
C ALA A 271 -1.45 -12.66 2.22
N PHE A 272 -1.99 -13.48 3.12
CA PHE A 272 -1.89 -14.94 3.02
C PHE A 272 -2.57 -15.45 1.74
N LEU A 273 -3.71 -14.88 1.34
CA LEU A 273 -4.43 -15.26 0.12
C LEU A 273 -3.67 -14.84 -1.14
N ASN A 274 -2.97 -13.70 -1.13
CA ASN A 274 -2.10 -13.27 -2.23
C ASN A 274 -0.83 -14.12 -2.31
N LEU A 275 -0.23 -14.47 -1.17
CA LEU A 275 0.84 -15.47 -1.14
C LEU A 275 0.33 -16.82 -1.66
N LEU A 276 -0.89 -17.22 -1.28
CA LEU A 276 -1.55 -18.40 -1.81
C LEU A 276 -1.83 -18.28 -3.31
N CYS A 277 -2.15 -17.09 -3.82
CA CYS A 277 -2.37 -16.77 -5.24
C CYS A 277 -1.08 -16.97 -6.05
N VAL A 278 0.04 -16.42 -5.56
CA VAL A 278 1.37 -16.61 -6.12
C VAL A 278 1.75 -18.09 -6.09
N ILE A 279 1.59 -18.74 -4.94
CA ILE A 279 1.84 -20.18 -4.77
C ILE A 279 0.97 -20.97 -5.76
N CYS A 280 -0.33 -20.71 -5.86
CA CYS A 280 -1.25 -21.36 -6.79
C CYS A 280 -0.80 -21.19 -8.24
N THR A 281 -0.41 -19.97 -8.66
CA THR A 281 0.13 -19.73 -10.01
C THR A 281 1.37 -20.58 -10.26
N LEU A 282 2.30 -20.62 -9.30
CA LEU A 282 3.50 -21.45 -9.40
C LEU A 282 3.16 -22.95 -9.42
N LEU A 283 2.16 -23.37 -8.65
CA LEU A 283 1.70 -24.76 -8.62
C LEU A 283 0.97 -25.15 -9.91
N THR A 284 0.39 -24.22 -10.69
CA THR A 284 -0.11 -24.54 -12.04
C THR A 284 0.99 -24.95 -13.02
N LEU A 285 2.27 -24.70 -12.68
CA LEU A 285 3.42 -25.16 -13.46
C LEU A 285 3.82 -26.61 -13.11
N LEU A 286 3.41 -27.16 -11.96
CA LEU A 286 3.73 -28.53 -11.55
C LEU A 286 3.34 -29.60 -12.58
N PRO A 287 2.16 -29.56 -13.23
CA PRO A 287 1.78 -30.58 -14.20
C PRO A 287 2.71 -30.65 -15.41
N PHE A 288 3.45 -29.58 -15.71
CA PHE A 288 4.45 -29.54 -16.78
C PHE A 288 5.75 -30.27 -16.41
N ILE A 289 6.03 -30.48 -15.12
CA ILE A 289 7.16 -31.34 -14.68
C ILE A 289 6.95 -32.79 -15.16
N PHE A 290 5.69 -33.21 -15.34
CA PHE A 290 5.33 -34.56 -15.80
C PHE A 290 5.09 -34.66 -17.31
N THR A 291 5.43 -33.64 -18.11
CA THR A 291 5.21 -33.64 -19.57
C THR A 291 5.86 -34.84 -20.24
N GLY A 292 7.07 -35.22 -19.82
CA GLY A 292 7.73 -36.44 -20.29
C GLY A 292 6.90 -37.70 -20.07
N ASN A 293 6.39 -37.90 -18.87
CA ASN A 293 5.57 -39.06 -18.54
C ASN A 293 4.26 -39.07 -19.35
N LYS A 294 3.64 -37.90 -19.52
CA LYS A 294 2.43 -37.73 -20.35
C LYS A 294 2.72 -38.08 -21.82
N TYR A 295 3.87 -37.64 -22.34
CA TYR A 295 4.32 -37.98 -23.67
C TYR A 295 4.56 -39.49 -23.83
N TYR A 296 5.21 -40.14 -22.86
CA TYR A 296 5.40 -41.60 -22.89
C TYR A 296 4.07 -42.36 -22.87
N GLN A 297 3.12 -41.96 -22.03
CA GLN A 297 1.79 -42.57 -22.01
C GLN A 297 1.05 -42.37 -23.33
N PHE A 298 1.18 -41.20 -23.96
CA PHE A 298 0.61 -40.93 -25.27
C PHE A 298 1.20 -41.86 -26.33
N VAL A 299 2.53 -41.95 -26.42
CA VAL A 299 3.21 -42.81 -27.40
C VAL A 299 2.86 -44.28 -27.17
N TYR A 300 2.83 -44.72 -25.92
CA TYR A 300 2.43 -46.09 -25.55
C TYR A 300 0.99 -46.38 -25.96
N ALA A 301 0.03 -45.52 -25.59
CA ALA A 301 -1.38 -45.70 -25.93
C ALA A 301 -1.60 -45.66 -27.45
N ALA A 302 -0.93 -44.76 -28.16
CA ALA A 302 -1.00 -44.66 -29.61
C ALA A 302 -0.47 -45.93 -30.31
N LYS A 303 0.64 -46.50 -29.83
CA LYS A 303 1.21 -47.73 -30.35
C LYS A 303 0.31 -48.94 -30.04
N MET A 304 0.00 -49.17 -28.76
CA MET A 304 -0.79 -50.32 -28.33
C MET A 304 -2.20 -50.32 -28.91
N SER A 305 -2.82 -49.15 -29.10
CA SER A 305 -4.15 -49.07 -29.72
C SER A 305 -4.21 -49.57 -31.17
N LYS A 306 -3.06 -49.67 -31.85
CA LYS A 306 -2.95 -50.23 -33.21
C LYS A 306 -2.58 -51.72 -33.22
N GLU A 307 -1.84 -52.16 -32.21
CA GLU A 307 -1.30 -53.52 -32.11
C GLU A 307 -2.23 -54.48 -31.34
N GLU A 308 -3.11 -53.94 -30.50
CA GLU A 308 -4.04 -54.71 -29.65
C GLU A 308 -5.14 -55.38 -30.50
N LYS A 309 -5.32 -56.69 -30.28
CA LYS A 309 -6.30 -57.52 -31.00
C LYS A 309 -7.69 -57.42 -30.37
N ASN A 310 -7.78 -57.17 -29.06
CA ASN A 310 -9.06 -56.97 -28.40
C ASN A 310 -9.60 -55.57 -28.71
N GLU A 311 -10.65 -55.51 -29.53
CA GLU A 311 -11.22 -54.25 -30.02
C GLU A 311 -11.72 -53.34 -28.89
N ILE A 312 -12.19 -53.90 -27.77
CA ILE A 312 -12.63 -53.16 -26.58
C ILE A 312 -11.43 -52.43 -25.95
N ILE A 313 -10.32 -53.15 -25.74
CA ILE A 313 -9.09 -52.58 -25.16
C ILE A 313 -8.48 -51.56 -26.13
N ALA A 314 -8.46 -51.84 -27.44
CA ALA A 314 -7.97 -50.92 -28.45
C ALA A 314 -8.79 -49.62 -28.50
N LYS A 315 -10.12 -49.71 -28.38
CA LYS A 315 -11.01 -48.55 -28.28
C LYS A 315 -10.75 -47.73 -27.01
N ASP A 316 -10.56 -48.38 -25.86
CA ASP A 316 -10.23 -47.71 -24.60
C ASP A 316 -8.88 -46.97 -24.67
N LEU A 317 -7.87 -47.56 -25.32
CA LEU A 317 -6.57 -46.93 -25.53
C LEU A 317 -6.65 -45.74 -26.50
N ARG A 318 -7.47 -45.83 -27.56
CA ARG A 318 -7.75 -44.70 -28.46
C ARG A 318 -8.42 -43.55 -27.71
N PHE A 319 -9.42 -43.86 -26.88
CA PHE A 319 -10.09 -42.87 -26.06
C PHE A 319 -9.12 -42.22 -25.06
N PHE A 320 -8.26 -43.02 -24.41
CA PHE A 320 -7.24 -42.50 -23.50
C PHE A 320 -6.23 -41.57 -24.21
N LYS A 321 -5.83 -41.87 -25.43
CA LYS A 321 -5.00 -40.97 -26.26
C LYS A 321 -5.66 -39.60 -26.44
N TYR A 322 -6.96 -39.56 -26.77
CA TYR A 322 -7.69 -38.29 -26.90
C TYR A 322 -7.84 -37.56 -25.56
N LYS A 323 -8.01 -38.30 -24.46
CA LYS A 323 -8.01 -37.71 -23.10
C LYS A 323 -6.69 -37.02 -22.79
N ILE A 324 -5.55 -37.64 -23.11
CA ILE A 324 -4.22 -37.02 -22.88
C ILE A 324 -4.11 -35.70 -23.66
N ILE A 325 -4.49 -35.67 -24.95
CA ILE A 325 -4.44 -34.44 -25.75
C ILE A 325 -5.35 -33.36 -25.14
N ALA A 326 -6.60 -33.71 -24.81
CA ALA A 326 -7.55 -32.78 -24.22
C ALA A 326 -7.05 -32.21 -22.89
N GLY A 327 -6.50 -33.07 -22.01
CA GLY A 327 -5.90 -32.66 -20.74
C GLY A 327 -4.75 -31.68 -20.91
N THR A 328 -3.83 -31.96 -21.84
CA THR A 328 -2.69 -31.07 -22.12
C THR A 328 -3.15 -29.69 -22.62
N LEU A 329 -4.16 -29.65 -23.49
CA LEU A 329 -4.75 -28.38 -23.95
C LEU A 329 -5.41 -27.61 -22.79
N THR A 330 -6.13 -28.31 -21.90
CA THR A 330 -6.73 -27.71 -20.71
C THR A 330 -5.68 -27.10 -19.78
N GLU A 331 -4.56 -27.80 -19.54
CA GLU A 331 -3.45 -27.29 -18.71
C GLU A 331 -2.82 -26.03 -19.31
N ILE A 332 -2.58 -26.01 -20.63
CA ILE A 332 -2.03 -24.83 -21.32
C ILE A 332 -2.99 -23.64 -21.21
N LEU A 333 -4.29 -23.86 -21.42
CA LEU A 333 -5.30 -22.80 -21.29
C LEU A 333 -5.38 -22.25 -19.86
N CYS A 334 -5.34 -23.13 -18.85
CA CYS A 334 -5.32 -22.72 -17.45
C CYS A 334 -4.07 -21.91 -17.11
N LEU A 335 -2.90 -22.30 -17.63
CA LEU A 335 -1.66 -21.57 -17.43
C LEU A 335 -1.74 -20.15 -18.03
N ILE A 336 -2.15 -20.04 -19.30
CA ILE A 336 -2.31 -18.74 -19.97
C ILE A 336 -3.27 -17.85 -19.18
N PHE A 337 -4.41 -18.40 -18.77
CA PHE A 337 -5.40 -17.65 -18.01
C PHE A 337 -4.90 -17.25 -16.61
N SER A 338 -4.15 -18.12 -15.94
CA SER A 338 -3.50 -17.82 -14.65
C SER A 338 -2.48 -16.69 -14.78
N VAL A 339 -1.66 -16.69 -15.84
CA VAL A 339 -0.68 -15.62 -16.10
C VAL A 339 -1.39 -14.30 -16.42
N LEU A 340 -2.45 -14.31 -17.24
CA LEU A 340 -3.22 -13.11 -17.56
C LEU A 340 -3.90 -12.51 -16.32
N LEU A 341 -4.44 -13.36 -15.45
CA LEU A 341 -5.00 -12.93 -14.17
C LEU A 341 -3.91 -12.39 -13.26
N PHE A 342 -2.76 -13.07 -13.16
CA PHE A 342 -1.63 -12.58 -12.38
C PHE A 342 -1.17 -11.18 -12.82
N VAL A 343 -1.06 -10.95 -14.13
CA VAL A 343 -0.72 -9.62 -14.67
C VAL A 343 -1.81 -8.58 -14.36
N LYS A 344 -3.09 -8.97 -14.32
CA LYS A 344 -4.17 -8.06 -13.88
C LYS A 344 -4.18 -7.82 -12.37
N THR A 345 -3.73 -8.79 -11.57
CA THR A 345 -3.62 -8.68 -10.10
C THR A 345 -2.48 -7.77 -9.69
N GLN A 346 -1.37 -7.82 -10.42
CA GLN A 346 -0.21 -6.98 -10.22
C GLN A 346 -0.42 -5.68 -11.00
N TYR A 347 -0.86 -4.63 -10.33
CA TYR A 347 -0.73 -3.28 -10.87
C TYR A 347 0.77 -2.97 -11.01
N LEU A 348 1.39 -3.35 -12.13
CA LEU A 348 2.87 -3.33 -12.35
C LEU A 348 3.55 -1.95 -12.17
N LYS A 349 2.78 -0.90 -11.91
CA LYS A 349 3.24 0.48 -11.69
C LYS A 349 2.81 1.08 -10.34
N GLY A 350 2.14 0.34 -9.45
CA GLY A 350 1.70 0.79 -8.12
C GLY A 350 1.99 -0.23 -7.02
N GLN A 351 1.76 0.11 -5.75
CA GLN A 351 1.86 -0.86 -4.66
C GLN A 351 0.90 -2.04 -4.88
N ILE A 352 1.29 -3.23 -4.41
CA ILE A 352 0.45 -4.43 -4.41
C ILE A 352 -0.80 -4.14 -3.58
N SER A 353 -1.90 -3.76 -4.23
CA SER A 353 -3.16 -3.52 -3.54
C SER A 353 -3.75 -4.87 -3.11
N VAL A 354 -4.00 -5.00 -1.80
CA VAL A 354 -4.42 -6.25 -1.14
C VAL A 354 -5.90 -6.58 -1.39
N ILE A 355 -6.58 -5.83 -2.26
CA ILE A 355 -7.98 -6.04 -2.61
C ILE A 355 -8.03 -6.55 -4.05
N ASP A 356 -8.05 -7.87 -4.21
CA ASP A 356 -8.23 -8.43 -5.54
C ASP A 356 -9.32 -9.49 -5.65
N LYS A 357 -10.40 -9.10 -6.36
CA LYS A 357 -11.53 -9.93 -6.79
C LYS A 357 -11.10 -11.18 -7.58
N TYR A 358 -9.89 -11.17 -8.14
CA TYR A 358 -9.40 -12.27 -8.98
C TYR A 358 -8.80 -13.44 -8.18
N THR A 359 -8.54 -13.29 -6.88
CA THR A 359 -7.87 -14.31 -6.07
C THR A 359 -8.67 -15.62 -5.96
N VAL A 360 -9.97 -15.53 -5.72
CA VAL A 360 -10.88 -16.70 -5.68
C VAL A 360 -10.90 -17.43 -7.02
N ILE A 361 -10.86 -16.66 -8.12
CA ILE A 361 -10.82 -17.20 -9.48
C ILE A 361 -9.49 -17.95 -9.70
N MET A 362 -8.38 -17.43 -9.20
CA MET A 362 -7.07 -18.09 -9.32
C MET A 362 -6.99 -19.40 -8.54
N ILE A 363 -7.54 -19.45 -7.32
CA ILE A 363 -7.66 -20.69 -6.54
C ILE A 363 -8.52 -21.72 -7.28
N ALA A 364 -9.62 -21.29 -7.92
CA ALA A 364 -10.47 -22.16 -8.72
C ALA A 364 -9.73 -22.73 -9.96
N ILE A 365 -8.92 -21.91 -10.64
CA ILE A 365 -8.09 -22.36 -11.78
C ILE A 365 -7.06 -23.40 -11.33
N PHE A 366 -6.43 -23.19 -10.16
CA PHE A 366 -5.51 -24.16 -9.58
C PHE A 366 -6.21 -25.49 -9.25
N ALA A 367 -7.39 -25.45 -8.64
CA ALA A 367 -8.18 -26.66 -8.40
C ALA A 367 -8.56 -27.36 -9.71
N LEU A 368 -8.91 -26.61 -10.76
CA LEU A 368 -9.26 -27.14 -12.07
C LEU A 368 -8.06 -27.78 -12.77
N THR A 369 -6.85 -27.24 -12.61
CA THR A 369 -5.61 -27.86 -13.13
C THR A 369 -5.31 -29.18 -12.44
N LEU A 370 -5.46 -29.26 -11.11
CA LEU A 370 -5.33 -30.53 -10.38
C LEU A 370 -6.38 -31.57 -10.80
N LEU A 371 -7.64 -31.14 -10.98
CA LEU A 371 -8.71 -32.02 -11.44
C LEU A 371 -8.48 -32.51 -12.87
N ALA A 372 -8.00 -31.64 -13.76
CA ALA A 372 -7.61 -32.02 -15.11
C ALA A 372 -6.55 -33.13 -15.07
N ASP A 373 -5.55 -33.00 -14.19
CA ASP A 373 -4.50 -34.02 -14.09
C ASP A 373 -5.06 -35.40 -13.70
N ILE A 374 -5.96 -35.42 -12.70
CA ILE A 374 -6.62 -36.65 -12.20
C ILE A 374 -7.53 -37.30 -13.26
N ILE A 375 -8.24 -36.49 -14.05
CA ILE A 375 -9.28 -36.94 -15.00
C ILE A 375 -8.67 -37.43 -16.31
N PHE A 376 -7.66 -36.72 -16.82
CA PHE A 376 -7.16 -36.90 -18.18
C PHE A 376 -5.96 -37.84 -18.27
N PHE A 377 -5.04 -37.84 -17.29
CA PHE A 377 -3.79 -38.61 -17.40
C PHE A 377 -3.77 -39.91 -16.59
N ARG A 378 -4.85 -40.26 -15.89
CA ARG A 378 -5.00 -41.58 -15.25
C ARG A 378 -5.75 -42.57 -16.16
N TYR A 379 -5.03 -43.58 -16.63
CA TYR A 379 -5.65 -44.71 -17.34
C TYR A 379 -6.45 -45.58 -16.36
N ARG A 380 -7.74 -45.79 -16.64
CA ARG A 380 -8.65 -46.63 -15.84
C ARG A 380 -9.14 -47.88 -16.57
N GLY A 381 -8.70 -48.10 -17.81
CA GLY A 381 -9.07 -49.27 -18.60
C GLY A 381 -8.26 -50.51 -18.24
N LYS A 382 -8.65 -51.67 -18.79
CA LYS A 382 -7.86 -52.90 -18.68
C LYS A 382 -6.55 -52.72 -19.44
N ARG A 383 -5.42 -53.01 -18.77
CA ARG A 383 -4.12 -52.98 -19.44
C ARG A 383 -4.03 -54.16 -20.41
N PRO A 384 -3.44 -53.97 -21.61
CA PRO A 384 -3.00 -55.09 -22.44
C PRO A 384 -2.18 -56.05 -21.57
N GLU A 385 -2.49 -57.34 -21.61
CA GLU A 385 -1.62 -58.35 -21.00
C GLU A 385 -0.30 -58.32 -21.78
N THR A 386 0.79 -58.07 -21.06
CA THR A 386 2.15 -57.96 -21.61
C THR A 386 2.67 -59.27 -22.16
#